data_AF-A0A1I4S5V1-F1
#
_entry.id   AF-A0A1I4S5V1-F1
#
_cell.length_a   1.000
_cell.length_b   1.000
_cell.length_c   1.000
_cell.angle_alpha   90.00
_cell.angle_beta   90.00
_cell.angle_gamma   90.00
#
_symmetry.space_group_name_H-M   'P 1'
#
loop_
_entity.id
_entity.type
_entity.pdbx_description
1 polymer ?
#
loop_
_entity_poly.entity_id
_entity_poly.type
_entity_poly.pdbx_seq_one_letter_code
_entity_poly.pdbx_strand_id
1 'polypeptide(L)'
;MSEEKRVGIVLVSHSAAVAASVAELARGLAGAGASVPVATAGGTEGGGLGTSTELIAAAAASVDRGAGVAVLTDLGSAVLTVKALLAEGDELPADTRLVDAPFVEGAVAAVVTASTGADLTAVAAAASEAYSYRKE
;
A
#
# COMPACT_ATOMS: atom_id res chain seq x y z
N MET A 1 5.19 20.75 15.59
CA MET A 1 4.21 19.90 14.91
C MET A 1 4.62 18.48 15.21
N SER A 2 3.92 17.77 16.11
CA SER A 2 4.12 16.32 16.21
C SER A 2 3.87 15.75 14.81
N GLU A 3 4.77 14.93 14.28
CA GLU A 3 4.43 14.13 13.10
C GLU A 3 3.18 13.33 13.48
N GLU A 4 2.04 13.66 12.86
CA GLU A 4 0.81 12.93 13.06
C GLU A 4 1.04 11.49 12.60
N LYS A 5 0.93 10.55 13.53
CA LYS A 5 0.93 9.12 13.24
C LYS A 5 -0.16 8.85 12.20
N ARG A 6 0.22 8.37 11.02
CA ARG A 6 -0.70 7.97 9.94
C ARG A 6 -0.30 6.61 9.40
N VAL A 7 -1.31 5.86 8.96
CA VAL A 7 -1.11 4.57 8.30
C VAL A 7 -0.30 4.79 7.03
N GLY A 8 0.80 4.05 6.90
CA GLY A 8 1.59 4.01 5.68
C GLY A 8 0.95 3.10 4.65
N ILE A 9 1.03 3.45 3.37
CA ILE A 9 0.48 2.67 2.26
C ILE A 9 1.65 2.23 1.35
N VAL A 10 1.75 0.92 1.09
CA VAL A 10 2.68 0.37 0.10
C VAL A 10 1.89 -0.26 -1.04
N LEU A 11 2.17 0.18 -2.26
CA LEU A 11 1.59 -0.38 -3.48
C LEU A 11 2.61 -1.26 -4.18
N VAL A 12 2.35 -2.56 -4.18
CA VAL A 12 3.22 -3.60 -4.76
C VAL A 12 2.66 -4.04 -6.10
N SER A 13 3.47 -3.97 -7.16
CA SER A 13 3.07 -4.42 -8.49
C SER A 13 4.20 -5.14 -9.21
N HIS A 14 3.85 -5.95 -10.19
CA HIS A 14 4.83 -6.46 -11.16
C HIS A 14 5.47 -5.34 -11.99
N SER A 15 4.85 -4.17 -12.08
CA SER A 15 5.30 -3.04 -12.89
C SER A 15 5.50 -1.79 -12.04
N ALA A 16 6.73 -1.25 -12.07
CA ALA A 16 7.04 0.05 -11.48
C ALA A 16 6.09 1.15 -12.00
N ALA A 17 5.79 1.15 -13.30
CA ALA A 17 4.93 2.15 -13.93
C ALA A 17 3.48 2.06 -13.44
N VAL A 18 2.97 0.84 -13.24
CA VAL A 18 1.61 0.62 -12.71
C VAL A 18 1.52 1.07 -11.25
N ALA A 19 2.46 0.64 -10.40
CA ALA A 19 2.47 1.07 -9.00
C ALA A 19 2.56 2.60 -8.86
N ALA A 20 3.43 3.25 -9.64
CA ALA A 20 3.57 4.70 -9.65
C ALA A 20 2.28 5.41 -10.10
N SER A 21 1.64 4.93 -11.17
CA SER A 21 0.41 5.54 -11.69
C SER A 21 -0.75 5.42 -10.71
N VAL A 22 -0.87 4.27 -10.02
CA VAL A 22 -1.91 4.07 -8.98
C VAL A 22 -1.63 4.95 -7.75
N ALA A 23 -0.37 5.09 -7.34
CA ALA A 23 0.00 6.01 -6.26
C ALA A 23 -0.36 7.47 -6.60
N GLU A 24 -0.06 7.92 -7.82
CA GLU A 24 -0.39 9.26 -8.29
C GLU A 24 -1.90 9.50 -8.29
N LEU A 25 -2.67 8.56 -8.85
CA LEU A 25 -4.13 8.63 -8.85
C LEU A 25 -4.70 8.70 -7.43
N ALA A 26 -4.27 7.81 -6.54
CA ALA A 26 -4.76 7.76 -5.16
C ALA A 26 -4.45 9.05 -4.39
N ARG A 27 -3.24 9.62 -4.56
CA ARG A 27 -2.87 10.92 -3.96
C ARG A 27 -3.71 12.05 -4.53
N GLY A 28 -3.92 12.10 -5.84
CA GLY A 28 -4.72 13.14 -6.50
C GLY A 28 -6.17 13.16 -6.01
N LEU A 29 -6.75 11.99 -5.76
CA LEU A 29 -8.13 11.85 -5.29
C LEU A 29 -8.30 12.09 -3.77
N ALA A 30 -7.25 11.90 -2.97
CA ALA A 30 -7.29 12.20 -1.53
C ALA A 30 -7.26 13.71 -1.20
N GLY A 31 -6.94 14.56 -2.17
CA GLY A 31 -6.94 16.02 -2.03
C GLY A 31 -5.66 16.60 -1.43
N ALA A 32 -5.44 17.91 -1.64
CA ALA A 32 -4.17 18.59 -1.43
C ALA A 32 -3.74 18.82 0.04
N GLY A 33 -4.52 18.36 1.03
CA GLY A 33 -4.33 18.69 2.44
C GLY A 33 -3.74 17.58 3.33
N ALA A 34 -3.75 16.32 2.87
CA ALA A 34 -3.37 15.19 3.70
C ALA A 34 -2.05 14.55 3.23
N SER A 35 -1.03 14.63 4.09
CA SER A 35 0.25 13.94 3.86
C SER A 35 0.12 12.48 4.29
N VAL A 36 -0.52 11.65 3.47
CA VAL A 36 -0.51 10.20 3.64
C VAL A 36 0.83 9.66 3.15
N PRO A 37 1.60 8.91 3.96
CA PRO A 37 2.82 8.24 3.51
C PRO A 37 2.44 7.14 2.51
N VAL A 38 2.78 7.33 1.24
CA VAL A 38 2.54 6.33 0.18
C VAL A 38 3.86 6.04 -0.52
N ALA A 39 4.24 4.77 -0.61
CA ALA A 39 5.39 4.31 -1.38
C ALA A 39 4.99 3.18 -2.32
N THR A 40 5.84 2.94 -3.32
CA THR A 40 5.60 1.96 -4.37
C THR A 40 6.76 0.98 -4.43
N ALA A 41 6.46 -0.31 -4.56
CA ALA A 41 7.43 -1.36 -4.82
C ALA A 41 7.00 -2.11 -6.08
N GLY A 42 7.51 -1.68 -7.23
CA GLY A 42 7.11 -2.22 -8.52
C GLY A 42 8.28 -2.73 -9.34
N GLY A 43 8.13 -3.93 -9.93
CA GLY A 43 9.17 -4.53 -10.77
C GLY A 43 10.29 -5.21 -9.98
N THR A 44 11.32 -5.63 -10.71
CA THR A 44 12.58 -6.12 -10.13
C THR A 44 13.56 -4.97 -9.93
N GLU A 45 14.62 -5.18 -9.16
CA GLU A 45 15.71 -4.20 -9.00
C GLU A 45 16.36 -3.79 -10.34
N GLY A 46 16.34 -4.69 -11.33
CA GLY A 46 16.81 -4.43 -12.69
C GLY A 46 15.83 -3.63 -13.56
N GLY A 47 14.68 -3.20 -13.00
CA GLY A 47 13.67 -2.41 -13.71
C GLY A 47 12.74 -3.21 -14.63
N GLY A 48 12.84 -4.54 -14.62
CA GLY A 48 11.96 -5.43 -15.37
C GLY A 48 10.64 -5.71 -14.66
N LEU A 49 9.72 -6.43 -15.34
CA LEU A 49 8.52 -6.93 -14.70
C LEU A 49 8.87 -8.00 -13.67
N GLY A 50 8.30 -7.91 -12.46
CA GLY A 50 8.54 -8.84 -11.37
C GLY A 50 8.30 -8.20 -10.01
N THR A 51 8.67 -8.89 -8.95
CA THR A 51 8.54 -8.41 -7.56
C THR A 51 9.90 -8.56 -6.88
N SER A 52 10.30 -7.58 -6.06
CA SER A 52 11.51 -7.64 -5.24
C SER A 52 11.15 -7.45 -3.77
N THR A 53 11.66 -8.35 -2.94
CA THR A 53 11.53 -8.31 -1.47
C THR A 53 12.18 -7.06 -0.90
N GLU A 54 13.34 -6.70 -1.44
CA GLU A 54 14.14 -5.53 -1.03
C GLU A 54 13.38 -4.23 -1.30
N LEU A 55 12.77 -4.09 -2.48
CA LEU A 55 11.94 -2.93 -2.82
C LEU A 55 10.71 -2.83 -1.91
N ILE A 56 10.08 -3.97 -1.56
CA ILE A 56 8.93 -4.00 -0.66
C ILE A 56 9.33 -3.58 0.75
N ALA A 57 10.40 -4.16 1.31
CA ALA A 57 10.89 -3.84 2.65
C ALA A 57 11.31 -2.36 2.75
N ALA A 58 12.04 -1.85 1.75
CA ALA A 58 12.42 -0.45 1.68
C ALA A 58 11.21 0.49 1.58
N ALA A 59 10.22 0.15 0.76
CA ALA A 59 8.98 0.93 0.65
C ALA A 59 8.22 0.95 1.98
N ALA A 60 8.06 -0.20 2.65
CA ALA A 60 7.39 -0.31 3.95
C ALA A 60 8.09 0.51 5.04
N ALA A 61 9.41 0.39 5.15
CA ALA A 61 10.21 1.19 6.08
C ALA A 61 10.07 2.71 5.82
N SER A 62 9.99 3.13 4.55
CA SER A 62 9.89 4.55 4.20
C SER A 62 8.56 5.20 4.61
N VAL A 63 7.48 4.42 4.70
CA VAL A 63 6.12 4.90 5.01
C VAL A 63 5.69 4.67 6.45
N ASP A 64 6.45 3.88 7.22
CA ASP A 64 6.12 3.65 8.62
C ASP A 64 6.24 4.95 9.44
N ARG A 65 5.14 5.31 10.10
CA ARG A 65 5.01 6.44 11.03
C ARG A 65 4.45 6.01 12.39
N GLY A 66 4.50 4.71 12.69
CA GLY A 66 4.06 4.13 13.96
C GLY A 66 2.54 4.00 14.13
N ALA A 67 1.78 4.00 13.03
CA ALA A 67 0.34 3.68 12.99
C ALA A 67 0.03 2.40 12.18
N GLY A 68 1.06 1.65 11.80
CA GLY A 68 0.97 0.46 10.95
C GLY A 68 1.08 0.76 9.45
N VAL A 69 1.24 -0.30 8.67
CA VAL A 69 1.46 -0.24 7.21
C VAL A 69 0.45 -1.15 6.50
N ALA A 70 -0.31 -0.60 5.56
CA ALA A 70 -1.18 -1.35 4.66
C ALA A 70 -0.46 -1.61 3.34
N VAL A 71 -0.30 -2.88 2.99
CA VAL A 71 0.30 -3.33 1.73
C VAL A 71 -0.80 -3.81 0.80
N LEU A 72 -0.90 -3.24 -0.39
CA LEU A 72 -1.79 -3.70 -1.46
C LEU A 72 -0.95 -4.25 -2.61
N THR A 73 -1.39 -5.36 -3.19
CA THR A 73 -0.67 -6.08 -4.26
C THR A 73 -1.55 -6.24 -5.49
N ASP A 74 -0.95 -6.27 -6.68
CA ASP A 74 -1.70 -6.45 -7.92
C ASP A 74 -2.17 -7.90 -8.19
N LEU A 75 -1.24 -8.82 -8.42
CA LEU A 75 -1.48 -10.15 -8.97
C LEU A 75 -0.72 -11.23 -8.18
N GLY A 76 -1.16 -12.48 -8.37
CA GLY A 76 -0.88 -13.60 -7.46
C GLY A 76 0.56 -13.80 -6.99
N SER A 77 1.58 -13.70 -7.85
CA SER A 77 2.98 -13.87 -7.39
C SER A 77 3.45 -12.78 -6.44
N ALA A 78 3.01 -11.53 -6.61
CA ALA A 78 3.32 -10.45 -5.69
C ALA A 78 2.66 -10.68 -4.32
N VAL A 79 1.44 -11.22 -4.31
CA VAL A 79 0.74 -11.65 -3.08
C VAL A 79 1.57 -12.69 -2.32
N LEU A 80 2.11 -13.68 -3.01
CA LEU A 80 2.92 -14.73 -2.38
C LEU A 80 4.23 -14.18 -1.80
N THR A 81 4.89 -13.26 -2.51
CA THR A 81 6.09 -12.58 -2.00
C THR A 81 5.81 -11.80 -0.72
N VAL A 82 4.74 -11.00 -0.68
CA VAL A 82 4.37 -10.24 0.52
C VAL A 82 3.98 -11.17 1.67
N LYS A 83 3.28 -12.28 1.40
CA LYS A 83 2.94 -13.28 2.42
C LYS A 83 4.18 -13.95 3.02
N ALA A 84 5.21 -14.22 2.21
CA ALA A 84 6.47 -14.78 2.69
C ALA A 84 7.17 -13.79 3.64
N LEU A 85 7.32 -12.53 3.24
CA LEU A 85 7.91 -11.47 4.07
C LEU A 85 7.18 -11.29 5.42
N LEU A 86 5.84 -11.32 5.39
CA LEU A 86 5.03 -11.24 6.62
C LEU A 86 5.20 -12.46 7.53
N ALA A 87 5.44 -13.64 6.97
CA ALA A 87 5.66 -14.87 7.74
C ALA A 87 7.05 -14.94 8.36
N GLU A 88 8.06 -14.38 7.69
CA GLU A 88 9.43 -14.23 8.20
C GLU A 88 9.48 -13.21 9.35
N GLY A 89 8.85 -12.05 9.18
CA GLY A 89 8.51 -11.13 10.26
C GLY A 89 9.66 -10.25 10.79
N ASP A 90 10.82 -10.24 10.13
CA ASP A 90 12.00 -9.45 10.51
C ASP A 90 12.35 -8.32 9.52
N GLU A 91 11.85 -8.38 8.28
CA GLU A 91 12.10 -7.35 7.25
C GLU A 91 11.06 -6.22 7.21
N LEU A 92 9.83 -6.47 7.68
CA LEU A 92 8.73 -5.51 7.61
C LEU A 92 8.51 -4.80 8.94
N PRO A 93 8.06 -3.52 8.93
CA PRO A 93 7.66 -2.82 10.15
C PRO A 93 6.62 -3.60 10.95
N ALA A 94 6.61 -3.36 12.27
CA ALA A 94 5.54 -3.86 13.13
C ALA A 94 4.16 -3.35 12.63
N ASP A 95 3.13 -4.16 12.83
CA ASP A 95 1.77 -3.86 12.35
C ASP A 95 1.67 -3.64 10.82
N THR A 96 2.53 -4.30 10.04
CA THR A 96 2.35 -4.40 8.58
C THR A 96 1.27 -5.43 8.24
N ARG A 97 0.34 -5.08 7.36
CA ARG A 97 -0.79 -5.92 6.95
C ARG A 97 -0.90 -5.95 5.44
N LEU A 98 -0.89 -7.16 4.87
CA LEU A 98 -1.38 -7.39 3.51
C LEU A 98 -2.90 -7.22 3.48
N VAL A 99 -3.37 -6.29 2.68
CA VAL A 99 -4.79 -5.95 2.54
C VAL A 99 -5.34 -6.64 1.29
N ASP A 100 -6.37 -7.45 1.49
CA ASP A 100 -7.10 -8.12 0.40
C ASP A 100 -8.08 -7.14 -0.24
N ALA A 101 -7.67 -6.53 -1.36
CA ALA A 101 -8.43 -5.50 -2.07
C ALA A 101 -8.03 -5.44 -3.55
N PRO A 102 -8.93 -4.98 -4.45
CA PRO A 102 -8.57 -4.71 -5.84
C PRO A 102 -7.54 -3.57 -5.88
N PHE A 103 -6.49 -3.74 -6.71
CA PHE A 103 -5.29 -2.90 -6.62
C PHE A 103 -5.54 -1.40 -6.79
N VAL A 104 -6.33 -1.00 -7.79
CA VAL A 104 -6.57 0.43 -8.08
C VAL A 104 -7.60 1.02 -7.13
N GLU A 105 -8.81 0.46 -7.12
CA GLU A 105 -9.93 0.97 -6.33
C GLU A 105 -9.65 0.89 -4.83
N GLY A 106 -9.03 -0.21 -4.39
CA GLY A 106 -8.61 -0.41 -3.01
C GLY A 106 -7.51 0.57 -2.59
N ALA A 107 -6.54 0.88 -3.47
CA ALA A 107 -5.51 1.87 -3.16
C ALA A 107 -6.11 3.27 -2.98
N VAL A 108 -7.04 3.66 -3.84
CA VAL A 108 -7.75 4.94 -3.70
C VAL A 108 -8.52 4.98 -2.38
N ALA A 109 -9.32 3.96 -2.08
CA ALA A 109 -10.09 3.89 -0.84
C ALA A 109 -9.18 3.89 0.41
N ALA A 110 -8.05 3.17 0.37
CA ALA A 110 -7.09 3.10 1.46
C ALA A 110 -6.44 4.48 1.72
N VAL A 111 -5.94 5.14 0.67
CA VAL A 111 -5.29 6.45 0.79
C VAL A 111 -6.29 7.52 1.25
N VAL A 112 -7.50 7.55 0.68
CA VAL A 112 -8.56 8.48 1.12
C VAL A 112 -8.90 8.24 2.58
N THR A 113 -9.05 7.00 3.02
CA THR A 113 -9.38 6.69 4.42
C THR A 113 -8.24 7.05 5.36
N ALA A 114 -6.99 6.70 5.02
CA ALA A 114 -5.81 7.07 5.80
C ALA A 114 -5.63 8.59 5.92
N SER A 115 -6.06 9.35 4.90
CA SER A 115 -6.01 10.82 4.90
C SER A 115 -6.83 11.46 6.02
N THR A 116 -7.86 10.76 6.50
CA THR A 116 -8.73 11.20 7.61
C THR A 116 -8.15 10.93 8.99
N GLY A 117 -6.99 10.27 9.09
CA GLY A 117 -6.42 9.82 10.36
C GLY A 117 -7.01 8.51 10.89
N ALA A 118 -7.76 7.78 10.05
CA ALA A 118 -8.30 6.47 10.39
C ALA A 118 -7.19 5.44 10.66
N ASP A 119 -7.49 4.47 11.54
CA ASP A 119 -6.54 3.41 11.89
C ASP A 119 -6.38 2.35 10.78
N LEU A 120 -5.39 1.48 10.94
CA LEU A 120 -5.07 0.42 9.97
C LEU A 120 -6.26 -0.52 9.69
N THR A 121 -7.14 -0.75 10.67
CA THR A 121 -8.29 -1.63 10.50
C THR A 121 -9.35 -0.96 9.63
N ALA A 122 -9.64 0.31 9.88
CA ALA A 122 -10.55 1.10 9.05
C ALA A 122 -10.00 1.27 7.62
N VAL A 123 -8.70 1.53 7.47
CA VAL A 123 -8.03 1.61 6.16
C VAL A 123 -8.15 0.29 5.39
N ALA A 124 -7.88 -0.85 6.04
CA ALA A 124 -7.99 -2.16 5.41
C ALA A 124 -9.44 -2.49 5.02
N ALA A 125 -10.41 -2.16 5.89
CA ALA A 125 -11.83 -2.39 5.61
C ALA A 125 -12.30 -1.58 4.38
N ALA A 126 -11.98 -0.28 4.33
CA ALA A 126 -12.35 0.58 3.20
C ALA A 126 -11.75 0.10 1.88
N ALA A 127 -10.50 -0.37 1.90
CA ALA A 127 -9.86 -0.95 0.73
C ALA A 127 -10.58 -2.22 0.25
N SER A 128 -10.91 -3.14 1.17
CA SER A 128 -11.60 -4.40 0.84
C SER A 128 -13.04 -4.18 0.34
N GLU A 129 -13.75 -3.17 0.84
CA GLU A 129 -15.10 -2.80 0.36
C GLU A 129 -15.12 -2.45 -1.13
N ALA A 130 -13.98 -2.04 -1.71
CA ALA A 130 -13.85 -1.74 -3.13
C ALA A 130 -14.18 -2.94 -4.05
N TYR A 131 -14.15 -4.18 -3.56
CA TYR A 131 -14.64 -5.36 -4.30
C TYR A 131 -16.12 -5.25 -4.71
N SER A 132 -16.90 -4.44 -3.98
CA SER A 132 -18.34 -4.28 -4.18
C SER A 132 -18.71 -3.10 -5.08
N TYR A 133 -17.74 -2.39 -5.67
CA TYR A 133 -18.03 -1.23 -6.53
C TYR A 133 -18.65 -1.67 -7.86
N ARG A 134 -19.97 -1.56 -7.95
CA ARG A 134 -20.77 -1.87 -9.15
C ARG A 134 -21.02 -0.62 -9.98
N LYS A 135 -21.08 -0.78 -11.30
CA LYS A 135 -21.36 0.30 -12.28
C LYS A 135 -22.78 0.21 -12.86
N GLU A 136 -23.66 -0.50 -12.14
CA GLU A 136 -25.02 -0.83 -12.57
C GLU A 136 -26.06 0.16 -12.05
#